data_AF-A0ABD0PWE0-F1
#
_entry.id   AF-A0ABD0PWE0-F1
#
_cell.length_a   1.000
_cell.length_b   1.000
_cell.length_c   1.000
_cell.angle_alpha   90.00
_cell.angle_beta   90.00
_cell.angle_gamma   90.00
#
_symmetry.space_group_name_H-M   'P 1'
#
loop_
_entity.id
_entity.type
_entity.pdbx_description
1 polymer ?
#
loop_
_entity_poly.entity_id
_entity_poly.type
_entity_poly.pdbx_seq_one_letter_code
_entity_poly.pdbx_strand_id
1 'polypeptide(L)'
;GKLIEKAYHSGMINPNRQWQRLTHNGPIAQFEYQIRVTCDEHYYGFGCNKFCRPRDEFFGHYTCDQNGNKTCLEGWTGPDCNT
;
A
#
# COMPACT_ATOMS: atom_id res chain seq x y z
N GLY A 1 -19.53 -30.51 4.68
CA GLY A 1 -19.57 -29.87 6.01
C GLY A 1 -20.66 -28.81 6.03
N LYS A 2 -21.29 -28.54 7.18
CA LYS A 2 -22.30 -27.49 7.37
C LYS A 2 -21.63 -26.20 7.85
N LEU A 3 -22.10 -25.03 7.41
CA LEU A 3 -21.62 -23.71 7.85
C LEU A 3 -21.85 -23.53 9.36
N ILE A 4 -20.83 -23.06 10.08
CA ILE A 4 -20.89 -22.82 11.54
C ILE A 4 -21.40 -21.40 11.83
N GLU A 5 -20.79 -20.38 11.22
CA GLU A 5 -21.09 -18.96 11.48
C GLU A 5 -20.58 -18.09 10.31
N LYS A 6 -21.10 -16.86 10.14
CA LYS A 6 -20.65 -15.92 9.08
C LYS A 6 -20.58 -14.47 9.58
N ALA A 7 -19.53 -13.76 9.19
CA ALA A 7 -19.36 -12.33 9.43
C ALA A 7 -19.40 -11.51 8.13
N TYR A 8 -19.89 -10.27 8.22
CA TYR A 8 -19.79 -9.24 7.18
C TYR A 8 -19.29 -7.94 7.81
N HIS A 9 -18.44 -7.21 7.11
CA HIS A 9 -17.91 -5.93 7.58
C HIS A 9 -17.76 -4.97 6.39
N SER A 10 -18.21 -3.73 6.57
CA SER A 10 -18.09 -2.65 5.58
C SER A 10 -17.40 -1.45 6.24
N GLY A 11 -16.35 -0.95 5.61
CA GLY A 11 -15.55 0.16 6.11
C GLY A 11 -14.53 0.63 5.08
N MET A 12 -13.74 1.64 5.46
CA MET A 12 -12.62 2.13 4.66
C MET A 12 -11.31 1.63 5.26
N ILE A 13 -10.37 1.20 4.40
CA ILE A 13 -9.03 0.81 4.80
C ILE A 13 -8.03 1.41 3.82
N ASN A 14 -7.06 2.15 4.35
CA ASN A 14 -5.95 2.68 3.57
C ASN A 14 -4.77 1.70 3.62
N PRO A 15 -3.86 1.73 2.62
CA PRO A 15 -2.66 0.92 2.63
C PRO A 15 -1.80 1.22 3.87
N ASN A 16 -1.51 0.19 4.66
CA ASN A 16 -0.68 0.26 5.86
C ASN A 16 -0.11 -1.13 6.19
N ARG A 17 1.09 -1.16 6.77
CA ARG A 17 1.70 -2.39 7.29
C ARG A 17 1.02 -2.90 8.56
N GLN A 18 0.34 -2.02 9.29
CA GLN A 18 -0.38 -2.35 10.52
C GLN A 18 -1.64 -3.16 10.23
N TRP A 19 -1.85 -4.21 11.03
CA TRP A 19 -3.05 -5.05 10.96
C TRP A 19 -4.23 -4.38 11.66
N GLN A 20 -5.40 -4.43 11.02
CA GLN A 20 -6.66 -4.09 11.65
C GLN A 20 -7.34 -5.36 12.15
N ARG A 21 -7.72 -5.35 13.41
CA ARG A 21 -8.30 -6.50 14.12
C ARG A 21 -9.82 -6.38 14.17
N LEU A 22 -10.51 -7.45 13.80
CA LEU A 22 -11.96 -7.51 13.73
C LEU A 22 -12.45 -8.73 14.51
N THR A 23 -13.46 -8.52 15.33
CA THR A 23 -14.06 -9.57 16.15
C THR A 23 -15.50 -9.79 15.69
N HIS A 24 -15.85 -11.04 15.43
CA HIS A 24 -17.22 -11.46 15.22
C HIS A 24 -17.73 -12.18 16.47
N ASN A 25 -18.70 -11.57 17.14
CA ASN A 25 -19.37 -12.13 18.30
C ASN A 25 -20.74 -12.68 17.89
N GLY A 26 -20.73 -13.82 17.21
CA GLY A 26 -21.94 -14.48 16.71
C GLY A 26 -22.71 -15.24 17.79
N PRO A 27 -23.98 -15.58 17.53
CA PRO A 27 -24.80 -16.36 18.44
C PRO A 27 -24.37 -17.84 18.54
N ILE A 28 -23.73 -18.40 17.51
CA ILE A 28 -23.27 -19.80 17.50
C ILE A 28 -21.78 -19.91 17.80
N ALA A 29 -20.98 -19.03 17.21
CA ALA A 29 -19.53 -19.02 17.42
C ALA A 29 -18.98 -17.59 17.47
N GLN A 30 -17.89 -17.42 18.21
CA GLN A 30 -17.13 -16.18 18.27
C GLN A 30 -15.75 -16.41 17.66
N PHE A 31 -15.30 -15.47 16.84
CA PHE A 31 -13.99 -15.55 16.22
C PHE A 31 -13.39 -14.17 15.96
N GLU A 32 -12.07 -14.12 15.89
CA GLU A 32 -11.28 -12.92 15.60
C GLU A 32 -10.47 -13.14 14.32
N TYR A 33 -10.37 -12.11 13.49
CA TYR A 33 -9.55 -12.11 12.28
C TYR A 33 -8.89 -10.75 12.09
N GLN A 34 -7.82 -10.73 11.30
CA GLN A 34 -7.07 -9.51 11.01
C GLN A 34 -6.99 -9.29 9.51
N ILE A 35 -7.13 -8.03 9.09
CA ILE A 35 -7.01 -7.62 7.70
C ILE A 35 -6.03 -6.44 7.57
N ARG A 36 -5.35 -6.34 6.43
CA ARG A 36 -4.58 -5.15 6.05
C ARG A 36 -4.55 -5.02 4.53
N VAL A 37 -4.29 -3.83 4.05
CA VAL A 37 -3.98 -3.54 2.64
C VAL A 37 -2.55 -3.04 2.57
N THR A 38 -1.74 -3.57 1.67
CA THR A 38 -0.36 -3.12 1.46
C THR A 38 -0.13 -2.88 -0.02
N CYS A 39 0.70 -1.88 -0.34
CA CYS A 39 1.12 -1.68 -1.72
C CYS A 39 2.23 -2.67 -2.09
N ASP A 40 2.26 -3.05 -3.36
CA ASP A 40 3.39 -3.75 -3.95
C ASP A 40 4.65 -2.87 -3.93
N GLU A 41 5.80 -3.49 -4.16
CA GLU A 41 7.07 -2.78 -4.23
C GLU A 41 7.01 -1.69 -5.31
N HIS A 42 7.56 -0.51 -5.00
CA HIS A 42 7.54 0.68 -5.86
C HIS A 42 6.16 1.29 -6.12
N TYR A 43 5.09 0.83 -5.46
CA TYR A 43 3.76 1.43 -5.53
C TYR A 43 3.42 2.22 -4.26
N TYR A 44 2.85 3.41 -4.45
CA TYR A 44 2.60 4.40 -3.41
C TYR A 44 1.19 5.00 -3.51
N GLY A 45 0.84 5.79 -2.49
CA GLY A 45 -0.43 6.49 -2.38
C GLY A 45 -1.58 5.62 -1.84
N PHE A 46 -2.72 6.25 -1.52
CA PHE A 46 -3.86 5.56 -0.92
C PHE A 46 -4.48 4.47 -1.82
N GLY A 47 -4.29 4.58 -3.13
CA GLY A 47 -4.75 3.57 -4.10
C GLY A 47 -3.69 2.56 -4.53
N CYS A 48 -2.47 2.61 -3.98
CA CYS A 48 -1.32 1.81 -4.45
C CYS A 48 -1.13 1.85 -5.98
N ASN A 49 -1.42 2.99 -6.60
CA ASN A 49 -1.46 3.15 -8.06
C ASN A 49 -0.40 4.12 -8.58
N LYS A 50 0.36 4.76 -7.69
CA LYS A 50 1.46 5.64 -8.06
C LYS A 50 2.76 4.85 -8.09
N PHE A 51 3.29 4.58 -9.28
CA PHE A 51 4.53 3.86 -9.46
C PHE A 51 5.74 4.78 -9.38
N CYS A 52 6.73 4.42 -8.56
CA CYS A 52 8.05 5.05 -8.53
C CYS A 52 9.12 4.01 -8.19
N ARG A 53 9.94 3.67 -9.17
CA ARG A 53 11.15 2.86 -8.98
C ARG A 53 12.38 3.74 -9.17
N PRO A 54 13.31 3.79 -8.21
CA PRO A 54 14.56 4.53 -8.35
C PRO A 54 15.30 4.14 -9.64
N ARG A 55 15.94 5.12 -10.27
CA ARG A 55 16.67 4.93 -11.53
C ARG A 55 17.88 5.87 -11.56
N ASP A 56 18.98 5.38 -12.11
CA ASP A 56 20.19 6.17 -12.32
C ASP A 56 20.82 5.76 -13.67
N GLU A 57 20.09 6.07 -14.74
CA GLU A 57 20.40 5.65 -16.12
C GLU A 57 19.98 6.77 -17.10
N PHE A 58 20.18 6.56 -18.41
CA PHE A 58 19.89 7.55 -19.46
C PHE A 58 18.51 8.23 -19.38
N PHE A 59 17.50 7.54 -18.88
CA PHE A 59 16.12 8.04 -18.80
C PHE A 59 15.76 8.72 -17.48
N GLY A 60 16.70 8.84 -16.53
CA GLY A 60 16.45 9.55 -15.29
C GLY A 60 17.38 9.14 -14.14
N HIS A 61 17.68 10.13 -13.31
CA HIS A 61 18.62 10.08 -12.20
C HIS A 61 17.92 10.53 -10.91
N TYR A 62 17.19 9.61 -10.28
CA TYR A 62 16.33 9.92 -9.14
C TYR A 62 16.14 8.75 -8.16
N THR A 63 15.84 9.12 -6.92
CA THR A 63 15.28 8.23 -5.89
C THR A 63 13.78 8.48 -5.73
N CYS A 64 13.09 7.65 -4.97
CA CYS A 64 11.67 7.80 -4.69
C CYS A 64 11.45 8.17 -3.22
N ASP A 65 10.71 9.24 -2.96
CA ASP A 65 10.32 9.61 -1.59
C ASP A 65 9.22 8.68 -1.03
N GLN A 66 8.80 8.93 0.21
CA GLN A 66 7.76 8.14 0.88
C GLN A 66 6.37 8.25 0.22
N ASN A 67 6.16 9.28 -0.59
CA ASN A 67 4.92 9.52 -1.34
C ASN A 67 5.03 9.03 -2.80
N GLY A 68 6.13 8.37 -3.18
CA GLY A 68 6.41 7.94 -4.55
C GLY A 68 6.69 9.09 -5.52
N ASN A 69 7.11 10.27 -5.04
CA ASN A 69 7.65 11.32 -5.92
C ASN A 69 9.11 11.04 -6.26
N LYS A 70 9.54 11.48 -7.44
CA LYS A 70 10.94 11.44 -7.84
C LYS A 70 11.70 12.56 -7.11
N THR A 71 12.80 12.20 -6.48
CA THR A 71 13.78 13.13 -5.92
C THR A 71 15.05 13.02 -6.74
N CYS A 72 15.35 14.06 -7.52
CA CYS A 72 16.51 14.06 -8.41
C CYS A 72 17.81 13.94 -7.64
N LEU A 73 18.77 13.22 -8.21
CA LEU A 73 20.14 13.16 -7.72
C LEU A 73 20.85 14.50 -7.96
N GLU A 74 21.97 14.72 -7.27
CA GLU A 74 22.75 15.95 -7.43
C GLU A 74 23.16 16.17 -8.89
N GLY A 75 22.95 17.40 -9.39
CA GLY A 75 23.22 17.76 -10.78
C GLY A 75 22.08 17.48 -11.76
N TRP A 76 20.97 16.87 -11.33
CA TRP A 76 19.83 16.54 -12.18
C TRP A 76 18.55 17.30 -11.80
N THR A 77 17.75 17.61 -12.80
CA THR A 77 16.54 18.45 -12.70
C THR A 77 15.45 18.00 -13.67
N GLY A 78 14.29 18.66 -13.59
CA GLY A 78 13.12 18.36 -14.43
C GLY A 78 12.22 17.26 -13.84
N PRO A 79 11.02 17.05 -14.43
CA PRO A 79 10.01 16.12 -13.90
C PRO A 79 10.43 14.65 -13.94
N ASP A 80 11.39 14.31 -14.79
CA ASP A 80 11.96 12.96 -14.94
C ASP A 80 13.44 12.88 -14.49
N CYS A 81 13.98 13.96 -13.93
CA CYS A 81 15.36 14.04 -13.44
C CYS A 81 16.39 13.61 -14.50
N ASN A 82 16.24 14.11 -15.72
CA ASN A 82 17.06 13.75 -16.88
C ASN A 82 17.71 14.97 -17.57
N THR A 83 17.65 16.14 -16.93
CA THR A 83 18.23 17.41 -17.42
C THR A 83 19.22 17.97 -16.43
#